data_AF-A0A0D2D0J0-F1
#
_entry.id   AF-A0A0D2D0J0-F1
#
_cell.length_a   1.000
_cell.length_b   1.000
_cell.length_c   1.000
_cell.angle_alpha   90.00
_cell.angle_beta   90.00
_cell.angle_gamma   90.00
#
_symmetry.space_group_name_H-M   'P 1'
#
loop_
_entity.id
_entity.type
_entity.pdbx_description
1 polymer ?
#
loop_
_entity_poly.entity_id
_entity_poly.type
_entity_poly.pdbx_seq_one_letter_code
_entity_poly.pdbx_strand_id
1 'polypeptide(L)'
;MSDDEADPELLALLRQSLGLGPGTSTAPPTTGVLKSAEYIYDNAIDVAISSDGTRAAAETIWALMQAKHYSTETWSSHELHPKTKDEATVNFIFTMNLLNFSFWSELPHDERFAIEYRGERWTGYWSLVAALQRALDEGYPITTPTFWTDLGSCPDSVFEHVFRSATSESIPLLSQRISILREAGDILEADFSSSPLNIITRAENSASRLVNLLATHFPNFRDTTTLAGREVRLYKRAQIFAADLWACFNGTSYGSFTDMDNLTMFADYRIPQMLQGLHCLWYSPRLESRIARHDQFSPGEAMEVEIRGCSIWCVELLRRQIERKHPEAKGKLNAVLIDFFLYDTCKEMEKKGHCEDMLPHHRTRSIYY
;
A
#
# COMPACT_ATOMS: atom_id res chain seq x y z
N MET A 1 -59.13 -3.59 7.20
CA MET A 1 -57.91 -2.78 7.05
C MET A 1 -57.02 -3.19 8.20
N SER A 2 -55.83 -3.69 7.89
CA SER A 2 -54.95 -4.41 8.81
C SER A 2 -54.05 -3.43 9.54
N ASP A 3 -54.28 -3.20 10.83
CA ASP A 3 -53.52 -2.29 11.73
C ASP A 3 -52.15 -2.87 12.18
N ASP A 4 -51.59 -3.85 11.47
CA ASP A 4 -50.38 -4.58 11.85
C ASP A 4 -49.13 -4.26 11.00
N GLU A 5 -49.15 -3.22 10.17
CA GLU A 5 -47.94 -2.77 9.47
C GLU A 5 -47.10 -1.84 10.37
N ALA A 6 -45.87 -2.28 10.67
CA ALA A 6 -44.91 -1.49 11.42
C ALA A 6 -44.63 -0.16 10.70
N ASP A 7 -44.84 0.95 11.40
CA ASP A 7 -44.64 2.30 10.89
C ASP A 7 -43.19 2.46 10.34
N PRO A 8 -43.04 2.67 9.02
CA PRO A 8 -41.73 2.83 8.39
C PRO A 8 -40.93 4.01 8.94
N GLU A 9 -41.61 5.07 9.39
CA GLU A 9 -40.96 6.25 9.98
C GLU A 9 -40.46 5.95 11.39
N LEU A 10 -41.22 5.21 12.18
CA LEU A 10 -40.80 4.78 13.52
C LEU A 10 -39.60 3.82 13.44
N LEU A 11 -39.59 2.91 12.46
CA LEU A 11 -38.45 2.04 12.17
C LEU A 11 -37.21 2.84 11.72
N ALA A 12 -37.39 3.90 10.94
CA ALA A 12 -36.30 4.79 10.55
C ALA A 12 -35.74 5.57 11.76
N LEU A 13 -36.60 6.07 12.64
CA LEU A 13 -36.22 6.75 13.90
C LEU A 13 -35.49 5.82 14.88
N LEU A 14 -35.95 4.57 15.02
CA LEU A 14 -35.28 3.53 15.80
C LEU A 14 -33.92 3.16 15.21
N ARG A 15 -33.82 3.04 13.88
CA ARG A 15 -32.52 2.84 13.21
C ARG A 15 -31.59 4.02 13.46
N GLN A 16 -32.08 5.26 13.42
CA GLN A 16 -31.26 6.45 13.68
C GLN A 16 -30.78 6.54 15.14
N SER A 17 -31.64 6.23 16.11
CA SER A 17 -31.27 6.24 17.54
C SER A 17 -30.30 5.11 17.92
N LEU A 18 -30.31 4.01 17.16
CA LEU A 18 -29.35 2.90 17.27
C LEU A 18 -28.09 3.08 16.38
N GLY A 19 -27.97 4.19 15.64
CA GLY A 19 -26.82 4.46 14.76
C GLY A 19 -26.77 3.64 13.45
N LEU A 20 -27.91 3.05 13.06
CA LEU A 20 -28.12 2.17 11.90
C LEU A 20 -28.86 2.86 10.73
N GLY A 21 -29.19 4.14 10.84
CA GLY A 21 -29.72 4.94 9.73
C GLY A 21 -28.60 5.40 8.77
N PRO A 22 -28.93 6.01 7.62
CA PRO A 22 -27.94 6.73 6.80
C PRO A 22 -27.49 7.97 7.58
N GLY A 23 -26.60 7.75 8.54
CA GLY A 23 -26.01 8.75 9.39
C GLY A 23 -24.81 9.35 8.68
N THR A 24 -24.86 10.66 8.45
CA THR A 24 -23.66 11.48 8.45
C THR A 24 -23.00 11.34 9.82
N SER A 25 -22.15 10.32 9.97
CA SER A 25 -21.23 10.24 11.10
C SER A 25 -20.49 11.56 11.18
N THR A 26 -20.73 12.34 12.23
CA THR A 26 -19.98 13.57 12.52
C THR A 26 -18.56 13.27 12.99
N ALA A 27 -18.25 12.02 13.32
CA ALA A 27 -16.90 11.59 13.61
C ALA A 27 -16.06 11.60 12.32
N PRO A 28 -14.82 12.12 12.38
CA PRO A 28 -13.90 12.08 11.25
C PRO A 28 -13.75 10.66 10.70
N PRO A 29 -13.67 10.48 9.37
CA PRO A 29 -13.46 9.17 8.79
C PRO A 29 -12.13 8.58 9.29
N THR A 30 -12.14 7.29 9.59
CA THR A 30 -10.94 6.53 9.95
C THR A 30 -10.86 5.27 9.09
N THR A 31 -9.65 4.81 8.78
CA THR A 31 -9.41 3.57 8.03
C THR A 31 -9.63 2.34 8.90
N GLY A 32 -9.50 2.48 10.24
CA GLY A 32 -9.50 1.37 11.19
C GLY A 32 -8.21 0.54 11.20
N VAL A 33 -7.25 0.83 10.31
CA VAL A 33 -6.00 0.06 10.17
C VAL A 33 -5.16 0.13 11.44
N LEU A 34 -4.98 1.32 12.02
CA LEU A 34 -4.17 1.47 13.22
C LEU A 34 -4.74 0.70 14.43
N LYS A 35 -6.07 0.68 14.58
CA LYS A 35 -6.76 -0.10 15.62
C LYS A 35 -6.63 -1.60 15.38
N SER A 36 -6.60 -2.03 14.13
CA SER A 36 -6.32 -3.42 13.77
C SER A 36 -4.86 -3.79 14.06
N ALA A 37 -3.91 -2.91 13.75
CA ALA A 37 -2.49 -3.12 14.05
C ALA A 37 -2.21 -3.23 15.55
N GLU A 38 -2.81 -2.35 16.38
CA GLU A 38 -2.75 -2.44 17.83
C GLU A 38 -3.31 -3.78 18.33
N TYR A 39 -4.48 -4.19 17.82
CA TYR A 39 -5.07 -5.48 18.17
C TYR A 39 -4.19 -6.68 17.76
N ILE A 40 -3.58 -6.64 16.58
CA ILE A 40 -2.63 -7.67 16.14
C ILE A 40 -1.44 -7.72 17.09
N TYR A 41 -0.85 -6.58 17.41
CA TYR A 41 0.27 -6.48 18.34
C TYR A 41 -0.08 -7.04 19.73
N ASP A 42 -1.23 -6.68 20.30
CA ASP A 42 -1.67 -7.15 21.62
C ASP A 42 -1.93 -8.66 21.68
N ASN A 43 -2.15 -9.30 20.52
CA ASN A 43 -2.45 -10.73 20.39
C ASN A 43 -1.37 -11.51 19.64
N ALA A 44 -0.22 -10.89 19.35
CA ALA A 44 0.87 -11.53 18.64
C ALA A 44 1.58 -12.56 19.54
N ILE A 45 1.98 -13.68 18.94
CA ILE A 45 2.66 -14.79 19.63
C ILE A 45 4.10 -14.92 19.12
N ASP A 46 4.29 -14.78 17.81
CA ASP A 46 5.55 -14.98 17.11
C ASP A 46 6.29 -13.67 16.82
N VAL A 47 5.67 -12.50 17.01
CA VAL A 47 6.29 -11.18 16.80
C VAL A 47 6.18 -10.31 18.03
N ALA A 48 7.29 -9.69 18.45
CA ALA A 48 7.34 -8.73 19.55
C ALA A 48 8.02 -7.42 19.12
N ILE A 49 7.63 -6.30 19.73
CA ILE A 49 8.23 -4.99 19.47
C ILE A 49 9.15 -4.60 20.62
N SER A 50 10.39 -4.23 20.30
CA SER A 50 11.38 -3.77 21.28
C SER A 50 11.17 -2.31 21.66
N SER A 51 10.98 -2.01 22.95
CA SER A 51 10.93 -0.62 23.41
C SER A 51 12.27 0.10 23.20
N ASP A 52 13.38 -0.56 23.52
CA ASP A 52 14.71 0.04 23.39
C ASP A 52 15.16 0.14 21.94
N GLY A 53 14.91 -0.91 21.13
CA GLY A 53 15.17 -0.88 19.69
C GLY A 53 14.37 0.23 18.99
N THR A 54 13.07 0.36 19.30
CA THR A 54 12.23 1.43 18.77
C THR A 54 12.75 2.82 19.19
N ARG A 55 13.19 3.00 20.44
CA ARG A 55 13.73 4.29 20.91
C ARG A 55 15.04 4.66 20.21
N ALA A 56 15.93 3.69 19.99
CA ALA A 56 17.18 3.90 19.29
C ALA A 56 16.96 4.19 17.80
N ALA A 57 16.12 3.40 17.13
CA ALA A 57 15.79 3.58 15.73
C ALA A 57 15.08 4.92 15.47
N ALA A 58 14.18 5.35 16.36
CA ALA A 58 13.51 6.65 16.25
C ALA A 58 14.51 7.82 16.13
N GLU A 59 15.56 7.83 16.96
CA GLU A 59 16.60 8.86 16.91
C GLU A 59 17.41 8.80 15.61
N THR A 60 17.84 7.59 15.23
CA THR A 60 18.63 7.38 14.01
C THR A 60 17.84 7.79 12.77
N ILE A 61 16.58 7.35 12.66
CA ILE A 61 15.68 7.68 11.54
C ILE A 61 15.50 9.19 11.47
N TRP A 62 15.16 9.85 12.59
CA TRP A 62 14.97 11.28 12.62
C TRP A 62 16.23 12.05 12.19
N ALA A 63 17.39 11.71 12.76
CA ALA A 63 18.66 12.36 12.42
C ALA A 63 19.00 12.22 10.93
N LEU A 64 18.80 11.03 10.35
CA LEU A 64 19.04 10.79 8.93
C LEU A 64 18.04 11.51 8.02
N MET A 65 16.76 11.55 8.39
CA MET A 65 15.74 12.31 7.65
C MET A 65 16.08 13.80 7.62
N GLN A 66 16.54 14.37 8.74
CA GLN A 66 16.99 15.77 8.79
C GLN A 66 18.23 16.00 7.92
N ALA A 67 19.23 15.11 8.02
CA ALA A 67 20.46 15.22 7.22
C ALA A 67 20.22 15.12 5.71
N LYS A 68 19.24 14.32 5.28
CA LYS A 68 18.84 14.19 3.87
C LYS A 68 17.81 15.23 3.42
N HIS A 69 17.30 16.09 4.32
CA HIS A 69 16.16 16.96 4.07
C HIS A 69 14.97 16.20 3.44
N TYR A 70 14.69 15.00 3.96
CA TYR A 70 13.74 14.07 3.34
C TYR A 70 12.31 14.63 3.34
N SER A 71 11.64 14.62 2.20
CA SER A 71 10.30 15.16 2.00
C SER A 71 9.52 14.38 0.93
N THR A 72 8.27 14.77 0.67
CA THR A 72 7.47 14.21 -0.42
C THR A 72 8.07 14.44 -1.81
N GLU A 73 8.92 15.46 -1.96
CA GLU A 73 9.52 15.81 -3.25
C GLU A 73 10.41 14.67 -3.79
N THR A 74 10.97 13.85 -2.90
CA THR A 74 11.74 12.65 -3.25
C THR A 74 10.96 11.73 -4.18
N TRP A 75 9.65 11.56 -3.97
CA TRP A 75 8.81 10.74 -4.85
C TRP A 75 8.80 11.27 -6.29
N SER A 76 8.60 12.59 -6.44
CA SER A 76 8.53 13.23 -7.76
C SER A 76 9.87 13.28 -8.49
N SER A 77 10.98 13.08 -7.78
CA SER A 77 12.33 13.11 -8.34
C SER A 77 12.63 11.92 -9.25
N HIS A 78 12.06 10.74 -8.99
CA HIS A 78 12.41 9.51 -9.71
C HIS A 78 12.06 9.59 -11.20
N GLU A 79 12.98 9.19 -12.07
CA GLU A 79 12.88 9.41 -13.52
C GLU A 79 11.68 8.73 -14.20
N LEU A 80 11.24 7.59 -13.67
CA LEU A 80 10.10 6.83 -14.20
C LEU A 80 8.74 7.34 -13.74
N HIS A 81 8.67 8.21 -12.73
CA HIS A 81 7.40 8.78 -12.30
C HIS A 81 6.94 9.88 -13.25
N PRO A 82 5.61 10.01 -13.48
CA PRO A 82 5.06 11.11 -14.27
C PRO A 82 5.54 12.47 -13.74
N LYS A 83 5.90 13.36 -14.67
CA LYS A 83 6.40 14.71 -14.35
C LYS A 83 5.33 15.78 -14.48
N THR A 84 4.28 15.50 -15.24
CA THR A 84 3.09 16.35 -15.29
C THR A 84 2.31 16.22 -13.98
N LYS A 85 1.39 17.15 -13.72
CA LYS A 85 0.52 17.16 -12.53
C LYS A 85 -0.93 17.33 -12.98
N ASP A 86 -1.37 16.41 -13.82
CA ASP A 86 -2.66 16.42 -14.51
C ASP A 86 -3.44 15.12 -14.29
N GLU A 87 -4.60 14.99 -14.94
CA GLU A 87 -5.43 13.77 -14.87
C GLU A 87 -4.70 12.52 -15.36
N ALA A 88 -3.83 12.64 -16.38
CA ALA A 88 -3.03 11.52 -16.84
C ALA A 88 -2.10 10.97 -15.75
N THR A 89 -1.58 11.87 -14.90
CA THR A 89 -0.78 11.50 -13.72
C THR A 89 -1.59 10.73 -12.68
N VAL A 90 -2.84 11.16 -12.43
CA VAL A 90 -3.75 10.43 -11.54
C VAL A 90 -4.05 9.03 -12.08
N ASN A 91 -4.35 8.93 -13.38
CA ASN A 91 -4.60 7.65 -14.05
C ASN A 91 -3.41 6.71 -13.92
N PHE A 92 -2.19 7.22 -14.17
CA PHE A 92 -0.96 6.45 -13.98
C PHE A 92 -0.80 5.94 -12.55
N ILE A 93 -0.96 6.81 -11.54
CA ILE A 93 -0.84 6.44 -10.12
C ILE A 93 -1.90 5.39 -9.73
N PHE A 94 -3.12 5.51 -10.25
CA PHE A 94 -4.19 4.54 -9.99
C PHE A 94 -3.86 3.17 -10.59
N THR A 95 -3.48 3.10 -11.86
CA THR A 95 -3.07 1.85 -12.54
C THR A 95 -1.89 1.21 -11.85
N MET A 96 -0.88 2.00 -11.49
CA MET A 96 0.29 1.53 -10.76
C MET A 96 -0.11 0.89 -9.43
N ASN A 97 -1.00 1.54 -8.66
CA ASN A 97 -1.46 1.01 -7.36
C ASN A 97 -2.36 -0.23 -7.47
N LEU A 98 -3.17 -0.33 -8.53
CA LEU A 98 -3.89 -1.56 -8.88
C LEU A 98 -2.96 -2.76 -9.10
N LEU A 99 -1.69 -2.51 -9.42
CA LEU A 99 -0.70 -3.53 -9.78
C LEU A 99 0.47 -3.63 -8.78
N ASN A 100 0.51 -2.81 -7.73
CA ASN A 100 1.63 -2.72 -6.80
C ASN A 100 1.66 -3.88 -5.77
N PHE A 101 1.95 -5.10 -6.22
CA PHE A 101 2.03 -6.30 -5.38
C PHE A 101 2.97 -7.39 -5.93
N SER A 102 3.48 -8.26 -5.05
CA SER A 102 4.20 -9.51 -5.35
C SER A 102 5.42 -9.39 -6.28
N PHE A 103 6.38 -8.51 -5.97
CA PHE A 103 7.59 -8.31 -6.79
C PHE A 103 8.82 -9.13 -6.38
N TRP A 104 8.75 -9.93 -5.32
CA TRP A 104 9.86 -10.79 -4.92
C TRP A 104 9.94 -12.04 -5.82
N SER A 105 11.14 -12.60 -5.96
CA SER A 105 11.43 -13.80 -6.76
C SER A 105 12.26 -14.79 -5.94
N GLU A 106 12.16 -16.08 -6.31
CA GLU A 106 13.02 -17.15 -5.79
C GLU A 106 14.30 -17.29 -6.60
N LEU A 107 14.33 -16.71 -7.80
CA LEU A 107 15.46 -16.78 -8.71
C LEU A 107 16.55 -15.77 -8.35
N PRO A 108 17.81 -16.03 -8.78
CA PRO A 108 18.89 -15.07 -8.68
C PRO A 108 18.59 -13.71 -9.32
N HIS A 109 19.37 -12.70 -8.94
CA HIS A 109 19.17 -11.29 -9.33
C HIS A 109 19.09 -11.08 -10.85
N ASP A 110 19.87 -11.83 -11.62
CA ASP A 110 20.02 -11.75 -13.07
C ASP A 110 19.00 -12.59 -13.85
N GLU A 111 18.27 -13.48 -13.18
CA GLU A 111 17.24 -14.34 -13.79
C GLU A 111 15.81 -13.87 -13.48
N ARG A 112 15.64 -13.12 -12.38
CA ARG A 112 14.32 -12.64 -11.96
C ARG A 112 13.66 -11.69 -12.96
N PHE A 113 12.33 -11.59 -12.87
CA PHE A 113 11.49 -10.74 -13.70
C PHE A 113 12.08 -9.34 -13.80
N ALA A 114 12.30 -8.90 -15.02
CA ALA A 114 12.93 -7.62 -15.30
C ALA A 114 12.34 -6.99 -16.55
N ILE A 115 12.41 -5.66 -16.61
CA ILE A 115 11.97 -4.88 -17.75
C ILE A 115 13.15 -4.06 -18.25
N GLU A 116 13.53 -4.26 -19.51
CA GLU A 116 14.44 -3.35 -20.20
C GLU A 116 13.66 -2.16 -20.73
N TYR A 117 14.08 -0.97 -20.31
CA TYR A 117 13.47 0.29 -20.73
C TYR A 117 14.49 1.42 -20.58
N ARG A 118 14.60 2.26 -21.63
CA ARG A 118 15.56 3.39 -21.73
C ARG A 118 17.02 3.00 -21.51
N GLY A 119 17.41 1.80 -21.95
CA GLY A 119 18.78 1.30 -21.82
C GLY A 119 19.15 0.79 -20.43
N GLU A 120 18.20 0.77 -19.48
CA GLU A 120 18.38 0.21 -18.15
C GLU A 120 17.51 -1.02 -17.92
N ARG A 121 17.95 -1.88 -17.00
CA ARG A 121 17.23 -3.09 -16.58
C ARG A 121 16.59 -2.88 -15.20
N TRP A 122 15.27 -2.82 -15.18
CA TRP A 122 14.46 -2.55 -14.00
C TRP A 122 13.95 -3.83 -13.36
N THR A 123 14.04 -3.92 -12.03
CA THR A 123 13.58 -5.08 -11.24
C THR A 123 12.72 -4.62 -10.05
N GLY A 124 12.01 -5.56 -9.41
CA GLY A 124 11.15 -5.23 -8.27
C GLY A 124 10.00 -4.30 -8.66
N TYR A 125 9.60 -3.40 -7.77
CA TYR A 125 8.60 -2.36 -8.04
C TYR A 125 8.90 -1.53 -9.29
N TRP A 126 10.16 -1.15 -9.51
CA TRP A 126 10.53 -0.32 -10.66
C TRP A 126 10.30 -1.01 -12.01
N SER A 127 10.31 -2.34 -12.05
CA SER A 127 9.95 -3.08 -13.26
C SER A 127 8.51 -2.84 -13.69
N LEU A 128 7.57 -2.69 -12.74
CA LEU A 128 6.19 -2.34 -13.05
C LEU A 128 6.09 -0.93 -13.64
N VAL A 129 6.73 0.05 -13.00
CA VAL A 129 6.70 1.45 -13.46
C VAL A 129 7.31 1.56 -14.86
N ALA A 130 8.42 0.87 -15.11
CA ALA A 130 9.05 0.77 -16.42
C ALA A 130 8.14 0.10 -17.46
N ALA A 131 7.41 -0.97 -17.11
CA ALA A 131 6.47 -1.62 -18.01
C ALA A 131 5.32 -0.69 -18.42
N LEU A 132 4.76 0.08 -17.48
CA LEU A 132 3.70 1.04 -17.76
C LEU A 132 4.19 2.18 -18.66
N GLN A 133 5.36 2.75 -18.37
CA GLN A 133 5.96 3.79 -19.20
C GLN A 133 6.30 3.29 -20.61
N ARG A 134 6.89 2.09 -20.70
CA ARG A 134 7.19 1.44 -21.99
C ARG A 134 5.93 1.22 -22.82
N ALA A 135 4.84 0.79 -22.20
CA ALA A 135 3.57 0.59 -22.89
C ALA A 135 3.00 1.91 -23.44
N LEU A 136 3.07 3.01 -22.67
CA LEU A 136 2.66 4.33 -23.13
C LEU A 136 3.51 4.80 -24.32
N ASP A 137 4.84 4.62 -24.26
CA ASP A 137 5.75 4.96 -25.37
C ASP A 137 5.51 4.08 -26.61
N GLU A 138 5.08 2.83 -26.44
CA GLU A 138 4.69 1.90 -27.51
C GLU A 138 3.28 2.20 -28.07
N GLY A 139 2.58 3.20 -27.53
CA GLY A 139 1.26 3.63 -28.00
C GLY A 139 0.08 2.86 -27.39
N TYR A 140 0.30 2.04 -26.37
CA TYR A 140 -0.78 1.41 -25.61
C TYR A 140 -1.25 2.36 -24.50
N PRO A 141 -2.53 2.79 -24.46
CA PRO A 141 -3.07 3.64 -23.41
C PRO A 141 -3.34 2.84 -22.13
N ILE A 142 -2.31 2.19 -21.60
CA ILE A 142 -2.38 1.22 -20.49
C ILE A 142 -2.86 1.85 -19.17
N THR A 143 -2.83 3.17 -19.05
CA THR A 143 -3.33 3.88 -17.86
C THR A 143 -4.79 4.30 -17.99
N THR A 144 -5.44 4.02 -19.11
CA THR A 144 -6.82 4.45 -19.38
C THR A 144 -7.80 3.34 -19.02
N PRO A 145 -8.77 3.57 -18.11
CA PRO A 145 -9.69 2.53 -17.66
C PRO A 145 -10.52 1.87 -18.77
N THR A 146 -11.01 2.66 -19.73
CA THR A 146 -11.81 2.14 -20.85
C THR A 146 -11.00 1.24 -21.80
N PHE A 147 -9.68 1.42 -21.86
CA PHE A 147 -8.80 0.52 -22.60
C PHE A 147 -8.72 -0.86 -21.94
N TRP A 148 -8.84 -0.94 -20.60
CA TRP A 148 -8.78 -2.22 -19.90
C TRP A 148 -9.99 -3.09 -20.13
N THR A 149 -11.15 -2.57 -20.52
CA THR A 149 -12.37 -3.39 -20.71
C THR A 149 -12.66 -3.69 -22.18
N ASP A 150 -12.07 -2.93 -23.11
CA ASP A 150 -12.18 -3.17 -24.54
C ASP A 150 -11.36 -4.40 -24.98
N LEU A 151 -12.05 -5.55 -25.11
CA LEU A 151 -11.45 -6.81 -25.59
C LEU A 151 -10.96 -6.76 -27.05
N GLY A 152 -11.45 -5.81 -27.86
CA GLY A 152 -11.00 -5.62 -29.24
C GLY A 152 -9.64 -4.93 -29.30
N SER A 153 -9.49 -3.83 -28.56
CA SER A 153 -8.24 -3.05 -28.53
C SER A 153 -7.20 -3.62 -27.55
N CYS A 154 -7.66 -4.30 -26.50
CA CYS A 154 -6.82 -4.85 -25.44
C CYS A 154 -7.27 -6.27 -25.09
N PRO A 155 -7.00 -7.29 -25.92
CA PRO A 155 -7.08 -8.69 -25.50
C PRO A 155 -5.96 -9.02 -24.51
N ASP A 156 -6.04 -10.17 -23.82
CA ASP A 156 -5.05 -10.55 -22.81
C ASP A 156 -3.62 -10.65 -23.36
N SER A 157 -3.46 -10.97 -24.64
CA SER A 157 -2.17 -10.97 -25.33
C SER A 157 -1.50 -9.58 -25.38
N VAL A 158 -2.27 -8.49 -25.32
CA VAL A 158 -1.72 -7.13 -25.20
C VAL A 158 -1.14 -6.93 -23.80
N PHE A 159 -1.79 -7.42 -22.74
CA PHE A 159 -1.21 -7.36 -21.40
C PHE A 159 0.03 -8.24 -21.27
N GLU A 160 0.03 -9.43 -21.86
CA GLU A 160 1.22 -10.29 -21.96
C GLU A 160 2.38 -9.56 -22.65
N HIS A 161 2.11 -8.85 -23.74
CA HIS A 161 3.10 -8.02 -24.43
C HIS A 161 3.57 -6.84 -23.59
N VAL A 162 2.66 -6.11 -22.93
CA VAL A 162 3.01 -4.97 -22.06
C VAL A 162 3.96 -5.42 -20.93
N PHE A 163 3.61 -6.51 -20.24
CA PHE A 163 4.38 -7.04 -19.11
C PHE A 163 5.45 -8.06 -19.51
N ARG A 164 5.81 -8.16 -20.79
CA ARG A 164 6.85 -9.08 -21.26
C ARG A 164 8.19 -8.82 -20.57
N SER A 165 8.77 -9.88 -20.03
CA SER A 165 10.03 -9.85 -19.30
C SER A 165 11.23 -9.79 -20.24
N ALA A 166 12.32 -9.21 -19.75
CA ALA A 166 13.65 -9.34 -20.33
C ALA A 166 14.35 -10.66 -19.92
N THR A 167 13.73 -11.45 -19.04
CA THR A 167 14.20 -12.79 -18.63
C THR A 167 13.18 -13.88 -18.92
N SER A 168 13.53 -15.11 -18.54
CA SER A 168 12.62 -16.26 -18.57
C SER A 168 11.52 -16.20 -17.49
N GLU A 169 11.72 -15.46 -16.39
CA GLU A 169 10.69 -15.30 -15.38
C GLU A 169 9.64 -14.29 -15.86
N SER A 170 8.38 -14.71 -15.90
CA SER A 170 7.24 -13.85 -16.22
C SER A 170 6.85 -12.97 -15.01
N ILE A 171 6.06 -11.92 -15.26
CA ILE A 171 5.56 -11.10 -14.15
C ILE A 171 4.73 -11.98 -13.21
N PRO A 172 4.99 -11.93 -11.89
CA PRO A 172 4.20 -12.72 -10.96
C PRO A 172 2.73 -12.33 -11.01
N LEU A 173 1.85 -13.35 -10.98
CA LEU A 173 0.40 -13.20 -10.92
C LEU A 173 -0.20 -12.42 -12.11
N LEU A 174 0.31 -12.65 -13.34
CA LEU A 174 -0.16 -11.98 -14.55
C LEU A 174 -1.69 -12.08 -14.74
N SER A 175 -2.26 -13.28 -14.61
CA SER A 175 -3.71 -13.47 -14.75
C SER A 175 -4.52 -12.64 -13.74
N GLN A 176 -4.05 -12.54 -12.49
CA GLN A 176 -4.69 -11.70 -11.47
C GLN A 176 -4.53 -10.21 -11.80
N ARG A 177 -3.39 -9.78 -12.33
CA ARG A 177 -3.18 -8.39 -12.77
C ARG A 177 -4.18 -8.01 -13.86
N ILE A 178 -4.36 -8.87 -14.86
CA ILE A 178 -5.33 -8.67 -15.93
C ILE A 178 -6.75 -8.60 -15.34
N SER A 179 -7.13 -9.58 -14.51
CA SER A 179 -8.45 -9.62 -13.87
C SER A 179 -8.73 -8.36 -13.05
N ILE A 180 -7.73 -7.85 -12.31
CA ILE A 180 -7.87 -6.64 -11.49
C ILE A 180 -8.07 -5.40 -12.37
N LEU A 181 -7.34 -5.26 -13.48
CA LEU A 181 -7.54 -4.13 -14.39
C LEU A 181 -8.93 -4.16 -15.02
N ARG A 182 -9.41 -5.34 -15.43
CA ARG A 182 -10.75 -5.53 -16.00
C ARG A 182 -11.84 -5.17 -14.98
N GLU A 183 -11.78 -5.78 -13.79
CA GLU A 183 -12.72 -5.52 -12.70
C GLU A 183 -12.72 -4.04 -12.29
N ALA A 184 -11.55 -3.42 -12.18
CA ALA A 184 -11.46 -2.00 -11.87
C ALA A 184 -12.04 -1.11 -12.97
N GLY A 185 -11.86 -1.49 -14.24
CA GLY A 185 -12.48 -0.80 -15.38
C GLY A 185 -14.00 -0.86 -15.34
N ASP A 186 -14.58 -2.04 -15.09
CA ASP A 186 -16.02 -2.25 -14.97
C ASP A 186 -16.61 -1.44 -13.80
N ILE A 187 -15.95 -1.46 -12.63
CA ILE A 187 -16.36 -0.66 -11.46
C ILE A 187 -16.29 0.84 -11.77
N LEU A 188 -15.22 1.30 -12.43
CA LEU A 188 -15.08 2.70 -12.80
C LEU A 188 -16.17 3.13 -13.78
N GLU A 189 -16.50 2.31 -14.78
CA GLU A 189 -17.58 2.60 -15.71
C GLU A 189 -18.94 2.70 -15.01
N ALA A 190 -19.27 1.71 -14.17
CA ALA A 190 -20.56 1.64 -13.48
C ALA A 190 -20.74 2.75 -12.44
N ASP A 191 -19.74 2.98 -11.59
CA ASP A 191 -19.89 3.79 -10.38
C ASP A 191 -19.21 5.15 -10.46
N PHE A 192 -18.27 5.35 -11.39
CA PHE A 192 -17.35 6.51 -11.40
C PHE A 192 -17.11 7.11 -12.79
N SER A 193 -18.02 6.90 -13.75
CA SER A 193 -17.95 7.47 -15.11
C SER A 193 -16.60 7.27 -15.79
N SER A 194 -16.02 6.08 -15.61
CA SER A 194 -14.74 5.63 -16.19
C SER A 194 -13.51 6.48 -15.81
N SER A 195 -13.57 7.27 -14.72
CA SER A 195 -12.44 8.11 -14.28
C SER A 195 -12.13 7.94 -12.79
N PRO A 196 -10.87 7.60 -12.41
CA PRO A 196 -10.42 7.57 -11.02
C PRO A 196 -10.56 8.92 -10.29
N LEU A 197 -10.57 10.05 -11.03
CA LEU A 197 -10.79 11.38 -10.44
C LEU A 197 -12.12 11.48 -9.70
N ASN A 198 -13.14 10.77 -10.15
CA ASN A 198 -14.46 10.79 -9.50
C ASN A 198 -14.42 10.11 -8.12
N ILE A 199 -13.53 9.13 -7.92
CA ILE A 199 -13.30 8.54 -6.59
C ILE A 199 -12.62 9.56 -5.68
N ILE A 200 -11.57 10.23 -6.17
CA ILE A 200 -10.83 11.26 -5.41
C ILE A 200 -11.75 12.41 -5.03
N THR A 201 -12.59 12.87 -5.97
CA THR A 201 -13.56 13.95 -5.74
C THR A 201 -14.56 13.56 -4.65
N ARG A 202 -15.09 12.32 -4.67
CA ARG A 202 -16.00 11.82 -3.62
C ARG A 202 -15.34 11.65 -2.25
N ALA A 203 -14.00 11.59 -2.20
CA ALA A 203 -13.28 11.54 -0.94
C ALA A 203 -13.25 12.88 -0.20
N GLU A 204 -13.63 14.00 -0.86
CA GLU A 204 -13.72 15.34 -0.28
C GLU A 204 -12.46 15.74 0.51
N ASN A 205 -11.29 15.57 -0.10
CA ASN A 205 -9.99 15.88 0.51
C ASN A 205 -9.72 15.12 1.83
N SER A 206 -10.33 13.95 2.04
CA SER A 206 -9.98 13.03 3.12
C SER A 206 -9.31 11.77 2.58
N ALA A 207 -8.06 11.54 2.98
CA ALA A 207 -7.29 10.34 2.71
C ALA A 207 -7.98 9.11 3.32
N SER A 208 -8.50 9.22 4.55
CA SER A 208 -9.22 8.11 5.19
C SER A 208 -10.48 7.74 4.42
N ARG A 209 -11.22 8.73 3.92
CA ARG A 209 -12.41 8.49 3.09
C ARG A 209 -12.05 7.87 1.75
N LEU A 210 -10.96 8.33 1.12
CA LEU A 210 -10.46 7.73 -0.13
C LEU A 210 -10.11 6.25 0.06
N VAL A 211 -9.38 5.91 1.12
CA VAL A 211 -9.05 4.52 1.46
C VAL A 211 -10.32 3.68 1.64
N ASN A 212 -11.30 4.20 2.38
CA ASN A 212 -12.56 3.49 2.62
C ASN A 212 -13.40 3.32 1.35
N LEU A 213 -13.44 4.32 0.46
CA LEU A 213 -14.11 4.22 -0.84
C LEU A 213 -13.46 3.13 -1.70
N LEU A 214 -12.13 3.09 -1.76
CA LEU A 214 -11.40 2.05 -2.48
C LEU A 214 -11.68 0.66 -1.92
N ALA A 215 -11.54 0.47 -0.60
CA ALA A 215 -11.82 -0.82 0.03
C ALA A 215 -13.30 -1.25 -0.10
N THR A 216 -14.22 -0.30 -0.24
CA THR A 216 -15.66 -0.59 -0.42
C THR A 216 -15.97 -1.04 -1.84
N HIS A 217 -15.53 -0.27 -2.84
CA HIS A 217 -15.90 -0.53 -4.24
C HIS A 217 -15.00 -1.55 -4.94
N PHE A 218 -13.72 -1.62 -4.57
CA PHE A 218 -12.72 -2.43 -5.27
C PHE A 218 -12.24 -3.59 -4.37
N PRO A 219 -12.67 -4.84 -4.64
CA PRO A 219 -12.31 -6.00 -3.82
C PRO A 219 -10.79 -6.19 -3.67
N ASN A 220 -10.01 -5.91 -4.71
CA ASN A 220 -8.56 -6.04 -4.70
C ASN A 220 -7.85 -5.06 -3.73
N PHE A 221 -8.51 -3.96 -3.35
CA PHE A 221 -8.01 -3.02 -2.34
C PHE A 221 -8.44 -3.38 -0.91
N ARG A 222 -9.41 -4.30 -0.73
CA ARG A 222 -9.94 -4.74 0.56
C ARG A 222 -9.04 -5.78 1.24
N ASP A 223 -7.83 -5.36 1.59
CA ASP A 223 -6.85 -6.15 2.34
C ASP A 223 -7.27 -6.28 3.83
N THR A 224 -8.13 -7.28 4.08
CA THR A 224 -8.60 -7.70 5.41
C THR A 224 -8.36 -9.20 5.62
N THR A 225 -8.25 -9.60 6.89
CA THR A 225 -8.10 -11.01 7.30
C THR A 225 -8.65 -11.21 8.71
N THR A 226 -8.66 -12.44 9.23
CA THR A 226 -9.08 -12.75 10.60
C THR A 226 -7.88 -13.15 11.45
N LEU A 227 -7.73 -12.52 12.63
CA LEU A 227 -6.78 -12.95 13.66
C LEU A 227 -7.53 -13.11 14.99
N ALA A 228 -7.31 -14.23 15.68
CA ALA A 228 -7.93 -14.52 16.98
C ALA A 228 -9.47 -14.33 17.01
N GLY A 229 -10.15 -14.68 15.90
CA GLY A 229 -11.60 -14.57 15.77
C GLY A 229 -12.14 -13.17 15.47
N ARG A 230 -11.27 -12.19 15.22
CA ARG A 230 -11.65 -10.81 14.87
C ARG A 230 -11.11 -10.43 13.48
N GLU A 231 -11.96 -9.79 12.68
CA GLU A 231 -11.51 -9.18 11.42
C GLU A 231 -10.55 -8.02 11.69
N VAL A 232 -9.42 -8.03 10.99
CA VAL A 232 -8.38 -6.99 11.01
C VAL A 232 -8.17 -6.43 9.61
N ARG A 233 -7.86 -5.13 9.54
CA ARG A 233 -7.71 -4.36 8.31
C ARG A 233 -6.27 -3.89 8.16
N LEU A 234 -5.71 -4.05 6.96
CA LEU A 234 -4.37 -3.58 6.62
C LEU A 234 -4.40 -2.56 5.47
N TYR A 235 -5.29 -2.75 4.49
CA TYR A 235 -5.56 -1.81 3.39
C TYR A 235 -4.31 -1.22 2.71
N LYS A 236 -3.22 -1.99 2.60
CA LYS A 236 -1.91 -1.48 2.17
C LYS A 236 -2.00 -0.64 0.90
N ARG A 237 -2.45 -1.23 -0.21
CA ARG A 237 -2.47 -0.55 -1.52
C ARG A 237 -3.46 0.60 -1.59
N ALA A 238 -4.56 0.54 -0.84
CA ALA A 238 -5.50 1.66 -0.77
C ALA A 238 -4.86 2.87 -0.07
N GLN A 239 -4.10 2.63 1.01
CA GLN A 239 -3.34 3.68 1.67
C GLN A 239 -2.20 4.23 0.78
N ILE A 240 -1.49 3.36 0.05
CA ILE A 240 -0.45 3.79 -0.91
C ILE A 240 -1.03 4.72 -1.97
N PHE A 241 -2.21 4.41 -2.53
CA PHE A 241 -2.81 5.29 -3.54
C PHE A 241 -3.02 6.72 -3.04
N ALA A 242 -3.55 6.88 -1.82
CA ALA A 242 -3.70 8.21 -1.20
C ALA A 242 -2.33 8.87 -0.95
N ALA A 243 -1.34 8.11 -0.50
CA ALA A 243 0.01 8.60 -0.23
C ALA A 243 0.78 9.01 -1.50
N ASP A 244 0.68 8.25 -2.59
CA ASP A 244 1.29 8.57 -3.87
C ASP A 244 0.68 9.84 -4.47
N LEU A 245 -0.64 10.02 -4.39
CA LEU A 245 -1.30 11.27 -4.79
C LEU A 245 -0.80 12.44 -3.94
N TRP A 246 -0.80 12.28 -2.62
CA TRP A 246 -0.31 13.31 -1.71
C TRP A 246 1.13 13.72 -2.03
N ALA A 247 2.01 12.74 -2.25
CA ALA A 247 3.42 12.98 -2.51
C ALA A 247 3.68 13.55 -3.91
N CYS A 248 3.06 12.98 -4.95
CA CYS A 248 3.19 13.45 -6.33
C CYS A 248 2.75 14.92 -6.48
N PHE A 249 1.62 15.28 -5.87
CA PHE A 249 1.06 16.62 -5.96
C PHE A 249 1.52 17.55 -4.83
N ASN A 250 2.46 17.12 -3.97
CA ASN A 250 2.99 17.89 -2.84
C ASN A 250 1.88 18.49 -1.95
N GLY A 251 0.83 17.72 -1.65
CA GLY A 251 -0.28 18.18 -0.82
C GLY A 251 -1.20 19.21 -1.47
N THR A 252 -1.11 19.42 -2.78
CA THR A 252 -1.96 20.37 -3.55
C THR A 252 -2.83 19.64 -4.57
N SER A 253 -3.81 20.33 -5.18
CA SER A 253 -4.68 19.78 -6.23
C SER A 253 -5.24 18.39 -5.86
N TYR A 254 -5.05 17.36 -6.69
CA TYR A 254 -5.53 15.99 -6.45
C TYR A 254 -4.88 15.27 -5.26
N GLY A 255 -3.79 15.80 -4.70
CA GLY A 255 -3.14 15.31 -3.48
C GLY A 255 -3.46 16.12 -2.23
N SER A 256 -4.40 17.06 -2.29
CA SER A 256 -4.80 17.90 -1.16
C SER A 256 -5.65 17.11 -0.16
N PHE A 257 -5.02 16.53 0.86
CA PHE A 257 -5.71 15.81 1.93
C PHE A 257 -5.56 16.50 3.29
N THR A 258 -6.60 16.44 4.10
CA THR A 258 -6.69 17.10 5.42
C THR A 258 -6.28 16.21 6.59
N ASP A 259 -6.18 14.90 6.37
CA ASP A 259 -6.06 13.87 7.39
C ASP A 259 -5.00 12.81 7.03
N MET A 260 -3.91 13.20 6.34
CA MET A 260 -2.82 12.28 6.00
C MET A 260 -2.21 11.58 7.21
N ASP A 261 -2.25 12.22 8.38
CA ASP A 261 -1.77 11.66 9.65
C ASP A 261 -2.59 10.45 10.13
N ASN A 262 -3.78 10.20 9.55
CA ASN A 262 -4.58 9.02 9.83
C ASN A 262 -4.11 7.78 9.04
N LEU A 263 -3.28 7.97 8.01
CA LEU A 263 -2.67 6.85 7.30
C LEU A 263 -1.52 6.26 8.12
N THR A 264 -1.29 4.97 7.91
CA THR A 264 -0.23 4.20 8.57
C THR A 264 0.88 3.87 7.57
N MET A 265 1.96 3.24 8.06
CA MET A 265 2.95 2.64 7.17
C MET A 265 2.35 1.50 6.34
N PHE A 266 3.00 1.14 5.24
CA PHE A 266 2.48 0.18 4.28
C PHE A 266 3.14 -1.18 4.48
N ALA A 267 2.49 -2.06 5.26
CA ALA A 267 3.04 -3.37 5.61
C ALA A 267 3.22 -4.30 4.40
N ASP A 268 4.38 -4.20 3.77
CA ASP A 268 4.91 -5.07 2.73
C ASP A 268 5.88 -6.11 3.32
N TYR A 269 6.81 -6.64 2.51
CA TYR A 269 7.86 -7.56 2.96
C TYR A 269 9.20 -6.90 3.29
N ARG A 270 9.49 -5.68 2.80
CA ARG A 270 10.79 -5.01 2.99
C ARG A 270 10.85 -4.19 4.26
N ILE A 271 9.79 -3.47 4.61
CA ILE A 271 9.81 -2.66 5.83
C ILE A 271 9.88 -3.53 7.09
N PRO A 272 9.15 -4.66 7.22
CA PRO A 272 9.35 -5.55 8.36
C PRO A 272 10.78 -6.11 8.45
N GLN A 273 11.40 -6.42 7.30
CA GLN A 273 12.80 -6.85 7.25
C GLN A 273 13.72 -5.76 7.81
N MET A 274 13.52 -4.50 7.39
CA MET A 274 14.28 -3.35 7.89
C MET A 274 14.08 -3.15 9.40
N LEU A 275 12.84 -3.19 9.88
CA LEU A 275 12.54 -3.03 11.31
C LEU A 275 13.15 -4.15 12.17
N GLN A 276 13.23 -5.38 11.65
CA GLN A 276 13.93 -6.48 12.30
C GLN A 276 15.45 -6.21 12.37
N GLY A 277 16.07 -5.77 11.27
CA GLY A 277 17.50 -5.43 11.26
C GLY A 277 17.86 -4.21 12.12
N LEU A 278 16.91 -3.30 12.34
CA LEU A 278 17.02 -2.18 13.30
C LEU A 278 16.71 -2.61 14.75
N HIS A 279 16.52 -3.91 15.00
CA HIS A 279 16.15 -4.48 16.31
C HIS A 279 14.85 -3.94 16.91
N CYS A 280 13.97 -3.39 16.07
CA CYS A 280 12.65 -2.93 16.48
C CYS A 280 11.66 -4.09 16.58
N LEU A 281 11.79 -5.09 15.71
CA LEU A 281 11.00 -6.32 15.73
C LEU A 281 11.86 -7.51 16.15
N TRP A 282 11.30 -8.36 17.02
CA TRP A 282 11.84 -9.65 17.40
C TRP A 282 10.88 -10.74 16.98
N TYR A 283 11.41 -11.81 16.42
CA TYR A 283 10.63 -12.94 15.96
C TYR A 283 10.89 -14.15 16.87
N SER A 284 9.88 -15.01 17.03
CA SER A 284 10.08 -16.28 17.73
C SER A 284 11.08 -17.15 16.95
N PRO A 285 11.79 -18.09 17.62
CA PRO A 285 12.67 -19.02 16.92
C PRO A 285 11.99 -19.80 15.79
N ARG A 286 10.68 -20.08 15.94
CA ARG A 286 9.88 -20.76 14.92
C ARG A 286 9.71 -19.88 13.68
N LEU A 287 9.37 -18.61 13.87
CA LEU A 287 9.17 -17.66 12.78
C LEU A 287 10.50 -17.36 12.06
N GLU A 288 11.56 -17.05 12.81
CA GLU A 288 12.90 -16.80 12.24
C GLU A 288 13.37 -17.99 11.41
N SER A 289 13.21 -19.21 11.93
CA SER A 289 13.64 -20.43 11.25
C SER A 289 12.89 -20.66 9.93
N ARG A 290 11.59 -20.33 9.86
CA ARG A 290 10.83 -20.42 8.61
C ARG A 290 11.29 -19.38 7.59
N ILE A 291 11.49 -18.14 8.02
CA ILE A 291 11.97 -17.06 7.15
C ILE A 291 13.37 -17.40 6.62
N ALA A 292 14.27 -17.88 7.48
CA ALA A 292 15.64 -18.27 7.11
C ALA A 292 15.69 -19.42 6.09
N ARG A 293 14.72 -20.35 6.14
CA ARG A 293 14.57 -21.41 5.14
C ARG A 293 13.87 -20.96 3.85
N HIS A 294 13.43 -19.71 3.78
CA HIS A 294 12.60 -19.19 2.70
C HIS A 294 11.26 -19.90 2.55
N ASP A 295 10.72 -20.45 3.64
CA ASP A 295 9.40 -21.07 3.64
C ASP A 295 8.35 -20.02 3.26
N GLN A 296 7.46 -20.36 2.32
CA GLN A 296 6.36 -19.47 1.95
C GLN A 296 5.27 -19.46 3.03
N PHE A 297 4.70 -18.28 3.28
CA PHE A 297 3.54 -18.09 4.14
C PHE A 297 2.27 -18.00 3.29
N SER A 298 1.17 -18.50 3.85
CA SER A 298 -0.14 -18.28 3.22
C SER A 298 -0.64 -16.87 3.54
N PRO A 299 -1.28 -16.16 2.59
CA PRO A 299 -1.95 -14.91 2.91
C PRO A 299 -2.99 -15.10 4.02
N GLY A 300 -2.91 -14.29 5.07
CA GLY A 300 -3.81 -14.40 6.23
C GLY A 300 -3.38 -15.44 7.27
N GLU A 301 -2.25 -16.11 7.08
CA GLU A 301 -1.65 -16.95 8.10
C GLU A 301 -1.23 -16.12 9.32
N ALA A 302 -1.48 -16.60 10.54
CA ALA A 302 -1.22 -15.82 11.77
C ALA A 302 0.17 -15.17 11.82
N MET A 303 1.25 -15.91 11.52
CA MET A 303 2.61 -15.35 11.50
C MET A 303 2.79 -14.23 10.46
N GLU A 304 2.19 -14.37 9.29
CA GLU A 304 2.22 -13.35 8.24
C GLU A 304 1.45 -12.09 8.66
N VAL A 305 0.27 -12.27 9.26
CA VAL A 305 -0.55 -11.17 9.80
C VAL A 305 0.16 -10.47 10.96
N GLU A 306 0.80 -11.22 11.84
CA GLU A 306 1.58 -10.68 12.97
C GLU A 306 2.77 -9.84 12.49
N ILE A 307 3.53 -10.31 11.48
CA ILE A 307 4.62 -9.53 10.89
C ILE A 307 4.08 -8.18 10.38
N ARG A 308 2.99 -8.21 9.60
CA ARG A 308 2.42 -7.01 8.99
C ARG A 308 1.84 -6.05 10.03
N GLY A 309 0.98 -6.54 10.92
CA GLY A 309 0.33 -5.74 11.95
C GLY A 309 1.31 -5.14 12.97
N CYS A 310 2.27 -5.93 13.46
CA CYS A 310 3.29 -5.43 14.37
C CYS A 310 4.21 -4.41 13.71
N SER A 311 4.48 -4.53 12.40
CA SER A 311 5.25 -3.52 11.66
C SER A 311 4.51 -2.18 11.61
N ILE A 312 3.19 -2.21 11.37
CA ILE A 312 2.36 -1.00 11.40
C ILE A 312 2.41 -0.34 12.76
N TRP A 313 2.19 -1.12 13.81
CA TRP A 313 2.22 -0.60 15.17
C TRP A 313 3.60 -0.09 15.58
N CYS A 314 4.66 -0.77 15.15
CA CYS A 314 6.04 -0.38 15.40
C CYS A 314 6.36 1.00 14.81
N VAL A 315 5.98 1.27 13.56
CA VAL A 315 6.20 2.60 12.95
C VAL A 315 5.36 3.68 13.64
N GLU A 316 4.15 3.37 14.09
CA GLU A 316 3.39 4.32 14.92
C GLU A 316 4.12 4.63 16.24
N LEU A 317 4.71 3.62 16.88
CA LEU A 317 5.53 3.84 18.08
C LEU A 317 6.78 4.66 17.77
N LEU A 318 7.45 4.43 16.64
CA LEU A 318 8.58 5.26 16.17
C LEU A 318 8.15 6.72 16.00
N ARG A 319 7.05 6.98 15.29
CA ARG A 319 6.49 8.32 15.09
C ARG A 319 6.24 9.03 16.42
N ARG A 320 5.52 8.37 17.34
CA ARG A 320 5.24 8.89 18.69
C ARG A 320 6.52 9.18 19.48
N GLN A 321 7.54 8.31 19.39
CA GLN A 321 8.81 8.54 20.07
C GLN A 321 9.57 9.74 19.49
N ILE A 322 9.58 9.90 18.16
CA ILE A 322 10.20 11.06 17.50
C ILE A 322 9.50 12.34 17.95
N GLU A 323 8.17 12.42 17.84
CA GLU A 323 7.42 13.62 18.24
C GLU A 323 7.58 13.97 19.73
N ARG A 324 7.71 12.96 20.59
CA ARG A 324 7.93 13.18 22.03
C ARG A 324 9.28 13.84 22.31
N LYS A 325 10.32 13.49 21.55
CA LYS A 325 11.69 13.98 21.76
C LYS A 325 12.03 15.21 20.94
N HIS A 326 11.38 15.36 19.78
CA HIS A 326 11.56 16.43 18.80
C HIS A 326 10.19 17.06 18.51
N PRO A 327 9.67 17.93 19.40
CA PRO A 327 8.34 18.53 19.25
C PRO A 327 8.13 19.26 17.92
N GLU A 328 9.20 19.74 17.28
CA GLU A 328 9.20 20.37 15.96
C GLU A 328 8.84 19.42 14.81
N ALA A 329 8.90 18.10 15.03
CA ALA A 329 8.46 17.09 14.07
C ALA A 329 6.93 17.01 13.97
N LYS A 330 6.22 17.46 15.01
CA LYS A 330 4.75 17.38 15.09
C LYS A 330 4.10 18.17 13.95
N GLY A 331 3.25 17.50 13.18
CA GLY A 331 2.57 18.08 12.00
C GLY A 331 3.45 18.22 10.76
N LYS A 332 4.72 17.80 10.83
CA LYS A 332 5.64 17.69 9.68
C LYS A 332 6.00 16.25 9.34
N LEU A 333 5.96 15.37 10.34
CA LEU A 333 6.25 13.95 10.22
C LEU A 333 4.96 13.15 10.38
N ASN A 334 4.78 12.15 9.52
CA ASN A 334 3.71 11.17 9.64
C ASN A 334 4.25 9.77 9.31
N ALA A 335 3.42 8.74 9.53
CA ALA A 335 3.83 7.35 9.29
C ALA A 335 4.18 7.08 7.82
N VAL A 336 3.54 7.78 6.88
CA VAL A 336 3.80 7.68 5.43
C VAL A 336 5.23 8.14 5.09
N LEU A 337 5.67 9.28 5.64
CA LEU A 337 7.04 9.76 5.41
C LEU A 337 8.11 8.85 6.02
N ILE A 338 7.82 8.26 7.18
CA ILE A 338 8.72 7.27 7.79
C ILE A 338 8.80 6.02 6.90
N ASP A 339 7.66 5.55 6.37
CA ASP A 339 7.59 4.42 5.46
C ASP A 339 8.42 4.64 4.19
N PHE A 340 8.19 5.75 3.48
CA PHE A 340 8.96 6.11 2.30
C PHE A 340 10.46 6.18 2.57
N PHE A 341 10.85 6.80 3.68
CA PHE A 341 12.25 6.89 4.08
C PHE A 341 12.87 5.50 4.36
N LEU A 342 12.15 4.62 5.06
CA LEU A 342 12.61 3.26 5.34
C LEU A 342 12.73 2.42 4.06
N TYR A 343 11.79 2.58 3.12
CA TYR A 343 11.81 1.91 1.83
C TYR A 343 13.04 2.31 1.01
N ASP A 344 13.26 3.62 0.84
CA ASP A 344 14.39 4.16 0.09
C ASP A 344 15.72 3.73 0.72
N THR A 345 15.80 3.76 2.06
CA THR A 345 16.98 3.28 2.79
C THR A 345 17.24 1.79 2.56
N CYS A 346 16.19 0.96 2.55
CA CYS A 346 16.30 -0.46 2.23
C CYS A 346 16.85 -0.67 0.81
N LYS A 347 16.38 0.11 -0.17
CA LYS A 347 16.87 0.06 -1.55
C LYS A 347 18.32 0.53 -1.69
N GLU A 348 18.72 1.57 -0.97
CA GLU A 348 20.12 2.00 -0.92
C GLU A 348 21.04 0.93 -0.31
N MET A 349 20.59 0.26 0.76
CA MET A 349 21.34 -0.82 1.41
C MET A 349 21.45 -2.06 0.52
N GLU A 350 20.37 -2.44 -0.16
CA GLU A 350 20.34 -3.55 -1.13
C GLU A 350 21.38 -3.31 -2.24
N LYS A 351 21.43 -2.09 -2.81
CA LYS A 351 22.42 -1.72 -3.83
C LYS A 351 23.87 -1.76 -3.32
N LYS A 352 24.09 -1.57 -2.01
CA LYS A 352 25.41 -1.59 -1.37
C LYS A 352 25.80 -2.98 -0.85
N GLY A 353 24.94 -4.00 -0.98
CA GLY A 353 25.18 -5.35 -0.44
C GLY A 353 25.05 -5.45 1.07
N HIS A 354 24.53 -4.43 1.76
CA HIS A 354 24.45 -4.42 3.24
C HIS A 354 23.25 -5.20 3.80
N CYS A 355 22.42 -5.81 2.95
CA CYS A 355 21.28 -6.62 3.38
C CYS A 355 21.65 -8.10 3.60
N GLU A 356 22.88 -8.52 3.31
CA GLU A 356 23.31 -9.93 3.38
C GLU A 356 23.39 -10.44 4.84
N ASP A 357 23.68 -9.57 5.79
CA ASP A 357 23.75 -9.90 7.22
C ASP A 357 22.38 -9.87 7.93
N MET A 358 21.32 -9.47 7.22
CA MET A 358 19.97 -9.41 7.77
C MET A 358 19.22 -10.73 7.56
N LEU A 359 18.25 -11.01 8.43
CA LEU A 359 17.29 -12.08 8.15
C LEU A 359 16.61 -11.78 6.79
N PRO A 360 16.40 -12.79 5.91
CA PRO A 360 15.64 -12.60 4.68
C PRO A 360 14.25 -12.01 4.97
N HIS A 361 13.63 -11.41 3.96
CA HIS A 361 12.23 -11.01 4.12
C HIS A 361 11.32 -12.24 4.10
N HIS A 362 10.17 -12.16 4.78
CA HIS A 362 9.13 -13.17 4.66
C HIS A 362 8.61 -13.25 3.21
N ARG A 363 8.18 -14.44 2.77
CA ARG A 363 7.73 -14.69 1.41
C ARG A 363 6.26 -15.08 1.41
N THR A 364 5.43 -14.18 0.91
CA THR A 364 4.00 -14.42 0.70
C THR A 364 3.65 -14.02 -0.72
N ARG A 365 3.00 -14.91 -1.47
CA ARG A 365 2.50 -14.59 -2.81
C ARG A 365 1.04 -14.17 -2.71
N SER A 366 0.75 -12.90 -2.98
CA SER A 366 -0.58 -12.32 -2.77
C SER A 366 -0.85 -11.11 -3.68
N ILE A 367 -2.12 -10.83 -3.95
CA ILE A 367 -2.53 -9.59 -4.64
C ILE A 367 -2.49 -8.37 -3.73
N TYR A 368 -2.32 -8.53 -2.41
CA TYR A 368 -2.45 -7.43 -1.46
C TYR A 368 -1.16 -6.64 -1.21
N TYR A 369 0.04 -7.21 -1.43
CA TYR A 369 1.29 -6.49 -1.15
C TYR A 369 2.53 -6.99 -1.90
#